data_AF-A0A497QTR5-F1
#
_entry.id   AF-A0A497QTR5-F1
#
_cell.length_a   1.000
_cell.length_b   1.000
_cell.length_c   1.000
_cell.angle_alpha   90.00
_cell.angle_beta   90.00
_cell.angle_gamma   90.00
#
_symmetry.space_group_name_H-M   'P 1'
#
loop_
_entity.id
_entity.type
_entity.pdbx_description
1 polymer ?
#
loop_
_entity_poly.entity_id
_entity_poly.type
_entity_poly.pdbx_seq_one_letter_code
_entity_poly.pdbx_strand_id
1 'polypeptide(L)'
;MNETKKIPVLERVMKKNEQIAAEVREQLHEKGIVTFNFMGSPGGGKTTLIEETIKRLQGKKRVAVIEGDLATTIDAERIRHYGVKVLQINTGS
;
A
#
# COMPACT_ATOMS: atom_id res chain seq x y z
N MET A 1 -33.07 12.62 -8.05
CA MET A 1 -31.67 13.05 -7.90
C MET A 1 -31.37 13.10 -6.41
N ASN A 2 -30.65 12.14 -5.86
CA ASN A 2 -30.24 12.18 -4.45
C ASN A 2 -28.93 12.96 -4.35
N GLU A 3 -28.99 14.14 -3.75
CA GLU A 3 -27.82 14.94 -3.42
C GLU A 3 -27.15 14.35 -2.17
N THR A 4 -25.93 13.82 -2.34
CA THR A 4 -25.16 13.20 -1.26
C THR A 4 -24.64 14.28 -0.32
N LYS A 5 -25.31 14.51 0.81
CA LYS A 5 -24.83 15.43 1.87
C LYS A 5 -23.62 14.80 2.57
N LYS A 6 -22.40 15.33 2.33
CA LYS A 6 -21.19 14.92 3.05
C LYS A 6 -21.35 15.23 4.54
N ILE A 7 -21.16 14.22 5.38
CA ILE A 7 -21.37 14.28 6.82
C ILE A 7 -20.07 14.79 7.47
N PRO A 8 -20.09 15.75 8.41
CA PRO A 8 -18.89 16.32 9.03
C PRO A 8 -17.91 15.30 9.64
N VAL A 9 -18.39 14.12 10.02
CA VAL A 9 -17.56 13.02 10.52
C VAL A 9 -16.60 12.50 9.44
N LEU A 10 -17.08 12.34 8.20
CA LEU A 10 -16.27 11.84 7.08
C LEU A 10 -15.11 12.81 6.78
N GLU A 11 -15.37 14.11 6.78
CA GLU A 11 -14.34 15.13 6.55
C GLU A 11 -13.27 15.12 7.64
N ARG A 12 -13.67 14.94 8.90
CA ARG A 12 -12.72 14.84 10.02
C ARG A 12 -11.82 13.61 9.90
N VAL A 13 -12.37 12.45 9.51
CA VAL A 13 -11.61 11.22 9.31
C VAL A 13 -10.60 11.39 8.17
N MET A 14 -11.03 11.94 7.03
CA MET A 14 -10.14 12.19 5.89
C MET A 14 -9.01 13.16 6.25
N LYS A 15 -9.33 14.26 6.93
CA LYS A 15 -8.32 15.23 7.39
C LYS A 15 -7.30 14.61 8.34
N LYS A 16 -7.74 13.75 9.28
CA LYS A 16 -6.82 13.05 10.18
C LYS A 16 -5.94 12.04 9.43
N ASN A 17 -6.50 11.35 8.43
CA ASN A 17 -5.75 10.44 7.58
C ASN A 17 -4.67 11.17 6.76
N GLU A 18 -4.99 12.34 6.20
CA GLU A 18 -4.01 13.17 5.47
C GLU A 18 -2.84 13.61 6.36
N GLN A 19 -3.12 14.00 7.61
CA GLN A 19 -2.09 14.34 8.60
C GLN A 19 -1.16 13.15 8.87
N ILE A 20 -1.72 11.98 9.21
CA ILE A 20 -0.94 10.76 9.46
C ILE A 20 -0.13 10.36 8.22
N ALA A 21 -0.73 10.45 7.03
CA ALA A 21 -0.04 10.12 5.79
C ALA A 21 1.13 11.07 5.50
N ALA A 22 1.02 12.35 5.88
CA ALA A 22 2.13 13.30 5.77
C ALA A 22 3.27 12.94 6.73
N GLU A 23 2.96 12.63 7.99
CA GLU A 23 3.95 12.21 9.00
C GLU A 23 4.69 10.93 8.55
N VAL A 24 3.98 9.94 8.02
CA VAL A 24 4.60 8.70 7.51
C VAL A 24 5.51 8.99 6.32
N ARG A 25 5.10 9.85 5.37
CA ARG A 25 5.94 10.22 4.22
C ARG A 25 7.22 10.91 4.65
N GLU A 26 7.14 11.84 5.61
CA GLU A 26 8.30 12.54 6.16
C GLU A 26 9.27 11.57 6.83
N GLN A 27 8.79 10.69 7.71
CA GLN A 27 9.62 9.70 8.38
C GLN A 27 10.32 8.73 7.41
N LEU A 28 9.65 8.36 6.32
CA LEU A 28 10.24 7.48 5.29
C LEU A 28 11.27 8.24 4.45
N HIS A 29 10.99 9.50 4.12
CA HIS A 29 11.89 10.37 3.39
C HIS A 29 13.19 10.64 4.18
N GLU A 30 13.09 10.96 5.47
CA GLU A 30 14.26 11.13 6.36
C GLU A 30 15.14 9.88 6.43
N LYS A 31 14.54 8.70 6.31
CA LYS A 31 15.25 7.41 6.27
C LYS A 31 15.79 7.05 4.88
N GLY A 32 15.61 7.92 3.88
CA GLY A 32 16.01 7.68 2.49
C GLY A 32 15.23 6.55 1.80
N ILE A 33 14.01 6.26 2.25
CA ILE A 33 13.17 5.20 1.70
C ILE A 33 12.21 5.80 0.66
N VAL A 34 12.44 5.45 -0.60
CA VAL A 34 11.49 5.76 -1.68
C VAL A 34 10.31 4.82 -1.57
N THR A 35 9.09 5.37 -1.53
CA THR A 35 7.85 4.60 -1.41
C THR A 35 6.92 4.87 -2.58
N PHE A 36 6.19 3.82 -2.97
CA PHE A 36 5.19 3.85 -4.03
C PHE A 36 3.88 3.27 -3.48
N ASN A 37 2.78 3.96 -3.75
CA ASN A 37 1.44 3.47 -3.42
C ASN A 37 0.74 3.03 -4.72
N PHE A 38 0.40 1.76 -4.83
CA PHE A 38 -0.30 1.20 -5.98
C PHE A 38 -1.77 0.96 -5.64
N MET A 39 -2.63 1.86 -6.09
CA MET A 39 -4.08 1.72 -6.00
C MET A 39 -4.66 1.31 -7.35
N GLY A 40 -5.70 0.48 -7.34
CA GLY A 40 -6.35 0.06 -8.57
C GLY A 40 -7.37 -1.06 -8.34
N SER A 41 -8.25 -1.25 -9.32
CA SER A 41 -9.31 -2.24 -9.27
C SER A 41 -8.78 -3.66 -9.03
N PRO A 42 -9.60 -4.55 -8.45
CA PRO A 42 -9.32 -5.99 -8.46
C PRO A 42 -9.00 -6.46 -9.89
N GLY A 43 -7.96 -7.29 -10.05
CA GLY A 43 -7.50 -7.75 -11.35
C GLY A 43 -6.72 -6.74 -12.20
N GLY A 44 -6.52 -5.50 -11.73
CA GLY A 44 -5.77 -4.46 -12.47
C GLY A 44 -4.26 -4.67 -12.61
N GLY A 45 -3.74 -5.88 -12.33
CA GLY A 45 -2.33 -6.22 -12.53
C GLY A 45 -1.34 -5.67 -11.48
N LYS A 46 -1.82 -5.14 -10.35
CA LYS A 46 -0.98 -4.58 -9.28
C LYS A 46 0.08 -5.57 -8.79
N THR A 47 -0.34 -6.78 -8.45
CA THR A 47 0.57 -7.84 -7.98
C THR A 47 1.65 -8.14 -9.02
N THR A 48 1.26 -8.33 -10.28
CA THR A 48 2.21 -8.59 -11.38
C THR A 48 3.22 -7.45 -11.55
N LEU A 49 2.78 -6.20 -11.45
CA LEU A 49 3.67 -5.04 -11.51
C LEU A 49 4.69 -5.04 -10.36
N ILE A 50 4.25 -5.37 -9.14
CA ILE A 50 5.11 -5.44 -7.96
C ILE A 50 6.13 -6.58 -8.11
N GLU A 51 5.69 -7.77 -8.51
CA GLU A 51 6.55 -8.94 -8.76
C GLU A 51 7.65 -8.62 -9.78
N GLU A 52 7.28 -8.04 -10.93
CA GLU A 52 8.24 -7.67 -11.98
C GLU A 52 9.18 -6.54 -11.56
N THR A 53 8.72 -5.62 -10.71
CA THR A 53 9.55 -4.56 -10.14
C THR A 53 10.61 -5.15 -9.19
N ILE A 54 10.21 -6.08 -8.32
CA ILE A 54 11.13 -6.78 -7.41
C ILE A 54 12.20 -7.53 -8.20
N LYS A 55 11.82 -8.32 -9.21
CA LYS A 55 12.77 -9.05 -10.07
C LYS A 55 13.83 -8.12 -10.67
N ARG A 56 13.43 -6.97 -11.21
CA ARG A 56 14.35 -6.02 -11.86
C ARG A 56 15.27 -5.29 -10.89
N LEU A 57 14.85 -5.15 -9.62
CA LEU A 57 15.60 -4.51 -8.54
C LEU A 57 16.42 -5.49 -7.71
N GLN A 58 16.21 -6.79 -7.87
CA GLN A 58 16.93 -7.83 -7.15
C GLN A 58 18.45 -7.68 -7.32
N GLY A 59 19.18 -7.71 -6.22
CA GLY A 59 20.64 -7.47 -6.19
C GLY A 59 21.06 -6.01 -6.35
N LYS A 60 20.16 -5.08 -6.70
CA LYS A 60 20.47 -3.65 -6.89
C LYS A 60 19.97 -2.78 -5.74
N LYS A 61 18.79 -3.09 -5.21
CA LYS A 61 18.13 -2.34 -4.13
C LYS A 61 17.41 -3.29 -3.18
N ARG A 62 17.32 -2.90 -1.91
CA ARG A 62 16.47 -3.60 -0.93
C ARG A 62 15.03 -3.18 -1.15
N VAL A 63 14.13 -4.14 -1.24
CA VAL A 63 12.69 -3.92 -1.43
C VAL A 63 11.93 -4.56 -0.27
N ALA A 64 10.88 -3.89 0.18
CA ALA A 64 9.88 -4.42 1.10
C ALA A 64 8.50 -4.05 0.58
N VAL A 65 7.50 -4.89 0.84
CA VAL A 65 6.13 -4.69 0.40
C VAL A 65 5.18 -4.68 1.60
N ILE A 66 4.21 -3.76 1.56
CA ILE A 66 3.07 -3.73 2.47
C ILE A 66 1.84 -4.02 1.63
N GLU A 67 1.16 -5.12 1.93
CA GLU A 67 -0.09 -5.52 1.28
C GLU A 67 -1.27 -5.18 2.17
N GLY A 68 -2.30 -4.55 1.60
CA GLY A 68 -3.52 -4.18 2.31
C GLY A 68 -4.72 -4.86 1.67
N ASP A 69 -5.12 -6.03 2.17
CA ASP A 69 -6.25 -6.78 1.64
C ASP A 69 -7.23 -7.17 2.77
N LEU A 70 -8.51 -7.29 2.41
CA LEU A 70 -9.64 -7.51 3.30
C LEU A 70 -9.71 -8.96 3.81
N ALA A 71 -9.19 -9.93 3.04
CA ALA A 71 -9.42 -11.34 3.35
C ALA A 71 -8.36 -12.33 2.86
N THR A 72 -7.48 -11.99 1.91
CA THR A 72 -6.62 -13.02 1.29
C THR A 72 -5.13 -12.75 1.51
N THR A 73 -4.38 -13.79 1.85
CA THR A 73 -2.90 -13.75 1.98
C THR A 73 -2.19 -14.06 0.66
N ILE A 74 -2.95 -14.31 -0.41
CA ILE A 74 -2.45 -14.85 -1.68
C ILE A 74 -1.40 -13.93 -2.30
N ASP A 75 -1.67 -12.62 -2.37
CA ASP A 75 -0.73 -11.67 -2.95
C ASP A 75 0.55 -11.55 -2.11
N ALA A 76 0.42 -11.48 -0.78
CA ALA A 76 1.58 -11.44 0.11
C ALA A 76 2.43 -12.71 0.03
N GLU A 77 1.81 -13.89 -0.06
CA GLU A 77 2.52 -15.16 -0.24
C GLU A 77 3.25 -15.20 -1.57
N ARG A 78 2.60 -14.85 -2.68
CA ARG A 78 3.24 -14.76 -4.00
C ARG A 78 4.47 -13.86 -3.98
N ILE A 79 4.37 -12.71 -3.34
CA ILE A 79 5.47 -11.75 -3.24
C ILE A 79 6.60 -12.27 -2.33
N ARG A 80 6.28 -12.99 -1.24
CA ARG A 80 7.30 -13.61 -0.36
C ARG A 80 8.21 -14.60 -1.07
N HIS A 81 7.74 -15.26 -2.14
CA HIS A 81 8.57 -16.19 -2.93
C HIS A 81 9.78 -15.50 -3.57
N TYR A 82 9.78 -14.18 -3.72
CA TYR A 82 10.91 -13.41 -4.21
C TYR A 82 11.96 -13.07 -3.13
N GLY A 83 11.78 -13.57 -1.90
CA GLY A 83 12.73 -13.36 -0.80
C GLY A 83 12.75 -11.95 -0.23
N VAL A 84 11.74 -11.14 -0.52
CA VAL A 84 11.59 -9.79 0.05
C VAL A 84 10.76 -9.81 1.33
N LYS A 85 10.93 -8.78 2.17
CA LYS A 85 10.10 -8.62 3.37
C LYS A 85 8.69 -8.18 2.95
N VAL A 86 7.67 -8.91 3.39
CA VAL A 86 6.26 -8.61 3.11
C VAL A 86 5.45 -8.56 4.39
N LEU A 87 4.82 -7.41 4.65
CA LEU A 87 3.88 -7.20 5.75
C LEU A 87 2.45 -7.15 5.20
N GLN A 88 1.60 -8.06 5.67
CA GLN A 88 0.16 -8.02 5.38
C GLN A 88 -0.53 -7.16 6.44
N ILE A 89 -1.35 -6.21 6.00
CA ILE A 89 -2.26 -5.44 6.82
C ILE A 89 -3.68 -5.90 6.44
N ASN A 90 -4.35 -6.57 7.36
CA ASN A 90 -5.75 -6.91 7.17
C ASN A 90 -6.60 -5.66 7.42
N THR A 91 -7.30 -5.19 6.39
CA THR A 91 -8.19 -4.02 6.48
C THR A 91 -9.64 -4.41 6.75
N GLY A 92 -9.93 -5.71 6.82
CA GLY A 92 -11.23 -6.26 7.18
C GLY A 92 -11.40 -6.35 8.69
N SER A 93 -12.43 -5.66 9.19
CA SER A 93 -13.00 -5.80 10.54
C SER A 93 -14.51 -5.93 10.42
#